data_AF-A0A212LV27-F1
#
_entry.id   AF-A0A212LV27-F1
#
_cell.length_a   1.000
_cell.length_b   1.000
_cell.length_c   1.000
_cell.angle_alpha   90.00
_cell.angle_beta   90.00
_cell.angle_gamma   90.00
#
_symmetry.space_group_name_H-M   'P 1'
#
loop_
_entity.id
_entity.type
_entity.pdbx_description
1 polymer ?
#
loop_
_entity_poly.entity_id
_entity_poly.type
_entity_poly.pdbx_seq_one_letter_code
_entity_poly.pdbx_strand_id
1 'polypeptide(L)'
;MNMTHYMELLAVNQPWNLIIYMVIPVALAEALVATEFFVVFNRGKAGGVLRTINKYIGIVLGFYFLGIFLNLMITAVPGMPWRGPADILAVGAYLSGVVPLMGIALLELGVIFKGKTESEKLKLHFILLTVFLVVAHIAMIFGMVDPTVMGWNPDGAPPMQHNMHNH
;
A
#
# COMPACT_ATOMS: atom_id res chain seq x y z
N MET A 1 1.64 -2.46 -24.36
CA MET A 1 2.40 -1.84 -23.24
C MET A 1 2.51 -2.92 -22.17
N ASN A 2 3.73 -3.39 -21.87
CA ASN A 2 3.90 -4.42 -20.83
C ASN A 2 3.80 -3.74 -19.47
N MET A 3 2.67 -3.90 -18.80
CA MET A 3 2.50 -3.39 -17.43
C MET A 3 3.05 -4.42 -16.42
N THR A 4 3.39 -3.93 -15.22
CA THR A 4 3.74 -4.77 -14.06
C THR A 4 2.58 -5.71 -13.71
N HIS A 5 2.86 -6.85 -13.08
CA HIS A 5 1.77 -7.77 -12.68
C HIS A 5 0.88 -7.14 -11.59
N TYR A 6 1.38 -6.17 -10.83
CA TYR A 6 0.58 -5.33 -9.93
C TYR A 6 -0.48 -4.51 -10.68
N MET A 7 -0.12 -3.86 -11.79
CA MET A 7 -1.09 -3.17 -12.64
C MET A 7 -2.03 -4.16 -13.34
N GLU A 8 -1.56 -5.35 -13.70
CA GLU A 8 -2.39 -6.39 -14.29
C GLU A 8 -3.48 -6.89 -13.30
N LEU A 9 -3.14 -7.12 -12.03
CA LEU A 9 -4.11 -7.49 -10.99
C LEU A 9 -5.17 -6.41 -10.74
N LEU A 10 -4.80 -5.13 -10.84
CA LEU A 10 -5.72 -3.99 -10.76
C LEU A 10 -6.54 -3.78 -12.05
N ALA A 11 -6.03 -4.23 -13.20
CA ALA A 11 -6.68 -4.09 -14.51
C ALA A 11 -7.60 -5.28 -14.84
N VAL A 12 -7.34 -6.47 -14.27
CA VAL A 12 -8.23 -7.62 -14.40
C VAL A 12 -9.55 -7.31 -13.67
N ASN A 13 -10.67 -7.48 -14.39
CA ASN A 13 -12.02 -7.28 -13.87
C ASN A 13 -12.31 -5.83 -13.39
N GLN A 14 -11.85 -4.83 -14.16
CA GLN A 14 -12.26 -3.44 -13.95
C GLN A 14 -13.79 -3.30 -13.99
N PRO A 15 -14.41 -2.54 -13.06
CA PRO A 15 -13.79 -1.61 -12.11
C PRO A 15 -13.57 -2.19 -10.70
N TRP A 16 -14.03 -3.40 -10.41
CA TRP A 16 -14.19 -3.90 -9.05
C TRP A 16 -12.86 -4.12 -8.32
N ASN A 17 -11.85 -4.69 -8.98
CA ASN A 17 -10.54 -4.91 -8.37
C ASN A 17 -9.86 -3.60 -7.97
N LEU A 18 -9.89 -2.60 -8.85
CA LEU A 18 -9.31 -1.28 -8.57
C LEU A 18 -10.00 -0.61 -7.38
N ILE A 19 -11.33 -0.74 -7.28
CA ILE A 19 -12.08 -0.20 -6.16
C ILE A 19 -11.68 -0.89 -4.85
N ILE A 20 -11.63 -2.22 -4.84
CA ILE A 20 -11.38 -3.02 -3.64
C ILE A 20 -9.95 -2.85 -3.14
N TYR A 21 -8.96 -2.93 -4.04
CA TYR A 21 -7.54 -2.99 -3.67
C TYR A 21 -6.86 -1.61 -3.55
N MET A 22 -7.46 -0.56 -4.11
CA MET A 22 -6.84 0.78 -4.10
C MET A 22 -7.80 1.87 -3.63
N VAL A 23 -8.96 2.04 -4.26
CA VAL A 23 -9.84 3.18 -3.96
C VAL A 23 -10.31 3.15 -2.51
N ILE A 24 -10.82 2.01 -2.03
CA ILE A 24 -11.32 1.90 -0.67
C ILE A 24 -10.19 2.12 0.36
N PRO A 25 -9.05 1.41 0.29
CA PRO A 25 -7.94 1.65 1.23
C PRO A 25 -7.41 3.07 1.22
N VAL A 26 -7.20 3.66 0.03
CA VAL A 26 -6.62 5.00 -0.10
C VAL A 26 -7.60 6.06 0.36
N ALA A 27 -8.88 6.00 -0.04
CA ALA A 27 -9.88 6.96 0.40
C ALA A 27 -10.09 6.93 1.92
N LEU A 28 -10.09 5.73 2.53
CA LEU A 28 -10.16 5.59 3.98
C LEU A 28 -8.90 6.13 4.68
N ALA A 29 -7.71 5.88 4.12
CA ALA A 29 -6.47 6.42 4.65
C ALA A 29 -6.44 7.95 4.56
N GLU A 30 -6.84 8.54 3.43
CA GLU A 30 -6.94 9.98 3.24
C GLU A 30 -7.99 10.62 4.15
N ALA A 31 -9.14 9.96 4.32
CA ALA A 31 -10.16 10.40 5.28
C ALA A 31 -9.59 10.42 6.71
N LEU A 32 -8.87 9.36 7.10
CA LEU A 32 -8.21 9.27 8.40
C LEU A 32 -7.15 10.37 8.60
N VAL A 33 -6.35 10.65 7.57
CA VAL A 33 -5.40 11.79 7.57
C VAL A 33 -6.14 13.10 7.80
N ALA A 34 -7.19 13.37 7.01
CA ALA A 34 -7.94 14.60 7.09
C ALA A 34 -8.55 14.80 8.49
N THR A 35 -9.23 13.78 9.01
CA THR A 35 -9.85 13.86 10.33
C THR A 35 -8.82 13.97 11.46
N GLU A 36 -7.65 13.35 11.34
CA GLU A 36 -6.54 13.50 12.30
C GLU A 36 -6.00 14.94 12.31
N PHE A 37 -5.84 15.57 11.13
CA PHE A 37 -5.50 16.99 11.04
C PHE A 37 -6.54 17.88 11.74
N PHE A 38 -7.83 17.60 11.56
CA PHE A 38 -8.90 18.32 12.26
C PHE A 38 -8.86 18.15 13.79
N VAL A 39 -8.56 16.94 14.28
CA VAL A 39 -8.42 16.67 15.72
C VAL A 39 -7.23 17.44 16.31
N VAL A 40 -6.10 17.47 15.60
CA VAL A 40 -4.90 18.21 16.04
C VAL A 40 -5.14 19.72 16.03
N PHE A 41 -5.81 20.25 15.01
CA PHE A 41 -6.11 21.67 14.88
C PHE A 41 -7.13 22.14 15.93
N ASN A 42 -8.17 21.35 16.21
CA ASN A 42 -9.28 21.74 17.08
C ASN A 42 -9.11 21.25 18.53
N ARG A 43 -7.86 21.25 19.03
CA ARG A 43 -7.32 20.58 20.22
C ARG A 43 -7.95 20.90 21.59
N GLY A 44 -9.15 21.49 21.65
CA GLY A 44 -9.81 21.88 22.90
C GLY A 44 -11.34 21.86 22.95
N LYS A 45 -12.08 21.61 21.85
CA LYS A 45 -13.57 21.70 21.90
C LYS A 45 -14.37 20.59 21.18
N ALA A 46 -13.77 19.84 20.25
CA ALA A 46 -14.48 18.80 19.47
C ALA A 46 -13.84 17.38 19.59
N GLY A 47 -12.90 17.21 20.52
CA GLY A 47 -11.96 16.09 20.53
C GLY A 47 -12.55 14.70 20.79
N GLY A 48 -13.76 14.57 21.35
CA GLY A 48 -14.32 13.26 21.69
C GLY A 48 -14.89 12.49 20.50
N VAL A 49 -15.75 13.15 19.71
CA VAL A 49 -16.49 12.50 18.60
C VAL A 49 -15.57 12.23 17.42
N LEU A 50 -14.80 13.23 16.97
CA LEU A 50 -13.85 13.07 15.87
C LEU A 50 -12.79 12.02 16.17
N ARG A 51 -12.31 11.96 17.43
CA ARG A 51 -11.36 10.93 17.85
C ARG A 51 -11.97 9.52 17.82
N THR A 52 -13.22 9.39 18.25
CA THR A 52 -13.92 8.10 18.19
C THR A 52 -14.07 7.65 16.74
N ILE A 53 -14.38 8.58 15.82
CA ILE A 53 -14.43 8.30 14.38
C ILE A 53 -13.06 7.85 13.86
N ASN A 54 -11.97 8.56 14.20
CA ASN A 54 -10.60 8.18 13.77
C ASN A 54 -10.22 6.79 14.25
N LYS A 55 -10.56 6.48 15.50
CA LYS A 55 -10.36 5.17 16.09
C LYS A 55 -11.07 4.08 15.27
N TYR A 56 -12.35 4.27 14.96
CA TYR A 56 -13.10 3.30 14.17
C TYR A 56 -12.56 3.16 12.75
N ILE A 57 -12.26 4.28 12.08
CA ILE A 57 -11.71 4.27 10.72
C ILE A 57 -10.36 3.54 10.69
N GLY A 58 -9.46 3.83 11.65
CA GLY A 58 -8.16 3.16 11.73
C GLY A 58 -8.26 1.65 11.96
N ILE A 59 -9.19 1.19 12.81
CA ILE A 59 -9.44 -0.23 13.03
C ILE A 59 -9.99 -0.89 11.76
N VAL A 60 -11.04 -0.32 11.17
CA VAL A 60 -11.66 -0.85 9.95
C VAL A 60 -10.66 -0.92 8.82
N LEU A 61 -9.89 0.15 8.60
CA LEU A 61 -8.86 0.22 7.58
C LEU A 61 -7.77 -0.84 7.78
N GLY A 62 -7.26 -1.00 9.00
CA GLY A 62 -6.22 -2.00 9.28
C GLY A 62 -6.68 -3.42 9.00
N PHE A 63 -7.87 -3.82 9.47
CA PHE A 63 -8.41 -5.15 9.19
C PHE A 63 -8.79 -5.35 7.73
N TYR A 64 -9.33 -4.33 7.07
CA TYR A 64 -9.65 -4.38 5.65
C TYR A 64 -8.39 -4.62 4.81
N PHE A 65 -7.32 -3.86 5.10
CA PHE A 65 -6.04 -4.03 4.41
C PHE A 65 -5.36 -5.36 4.74
N LEU A 66 -5.52 -5.87 5.96
CA LEU A 66 -5.06 -7.22 6.30
C LEU A 66 -5.78 -8.29 5.46
N GLY A 67 -7.09 -8.14 5.25
CA GLY A 67 -7.86 -9.02 4.37
C GLY A 67 -7.32 -9.02 2.94
N ILE A 68 -7.00 -7.83 2.40
CA ILE A 68 -6.33 -7.69 1.10
C ILE A 68 -4.97 -8.37 1.09
N PHE A 69 -4.13 -8.11 2.10
CA PHE A 69 -2.79 -8.67 2.22
C PHE A 69 -2.84 -10.20 2.19
N LEU A 70 -3.71 -10.82 2.99
CA LEU A 70 -3.87 -12.27 3.02
C LEU A 70 -4.38 -12.81 1.69
N ASN A 71 -5.35 -12.13 1.07
CA ASN A 71 -5.87 -12.52 -0.23
C ASN A 71 -4.74 -12.53 -1.27
N LEU A 72 -3.97 -11.45 -1.40
CA LEU A 72 -2.87 -11.35 -2.37
C LEU A 72 -1.73 -12.32 -2.06
N MET A 73 -1.39 -12.54 -0.79
CA MET A 73 -0.38 -13.52 -0.38
C MET A 73 -0.74 -14.95 -0.78
N ILE A 74 -2.02 -15.30 -0.79
CA ILE A 74 -2.50 -16.65 -1.12
C ILE A 74 -2.77 -16.81 -2.61
N THR A 75 -3.34 -15.79 -3.28
CA THR A 75 -3.78 -15.90 -4.67
C THR A 75 -2.75 -15.38 -5.67
N ALA A 76 -2.14 -14.23 -5.40
CA ALA A 76 -1.31 -13.52 -6.38
C ALA A 76 0.17 -13.87 -6.26
N VAL A 77 0.73 -13.88 -5.04
CA VAL A 77 2.17 -14.10 -4.80
C VAL A 77 2.67 -15.48 -5.29
N PRO A 78 1.95 -16.60 -5.10
CA PRO A 78 2.48 -17.92 -5.47
C PRO A 78 2.51 -18.21 -6.98
N GLY A 79 1.70 -17.48 -7.77
CA GLY A 79 1.53 -17.73 -9.22
C GLY A 79 2.17 -16.69 -10.13
N MET A 80 2.81 -15.66 -9.59
CA MET A 80 3.29 -14.50 -10.35
C MET A 80 4.68 -14.77 -10.97
N PRO A 81 4.81 -14.75 -12.32
CA PRO A 81 6.12 -14.71 -12.96
C PRO A 81 6.73 -13.32 -12.77
N TRP A 82 7.69 -13.18 -11.86
CA TRP A 82 8.33 -11.90 -11.51
C TRP A 82 8.99 -11.25 -12.74
N ARG A 83 8.47 -10.10 -13.21
CA ARG A 83 9.01 -9.35 -14.36
C ARG A 83 10.08 -8.35 -13.92
N GLY A 84 11.03 -8.82 -13.10
CA GLY A 84 12.20 -8.05 -12.66
C GLY A 84 12.06 -7.35 -11.30
N PRO A 85 13.07 -6.55 -10.90
CA PRO A 85 13.14 -5.93 -9.57
C PRO A 85 12.04 -4.88 -9.32
N ALA A 86 11.47 -4.29 -10.38
CA ALA A 86 10.35 -3.35 -10.27
C ALA A 86 9.09 -4.00 -9.68
N ASP A 87 8.76 -5.24 -10.08
CA ASP A 87 7.63 -5.99 -9.52
C ASP A 87 7.85 -6.31 -8.04
N ILE A 88 9.08 -6.70 -7.67
CA ILE A 88 9.44 -6.99 -6.27
C ILE A 88 9.28 -5.73 -5.41
N LEU A 89 9.74 -4.58 -5.90
CA LEU A 89 9.61 -3.31 -5.19
C LEU A 89 8.14 -2.85 -5.11
N ALA A 90 7.37 -2.97 -6.18
CA ALA A 90 5.97 -2.57 -6.20
C ALA A 90 5.11 -3.42 -5.26
N VAL A 91 5.18 -4.75 -5.40
CA VAL A 91 4.44 -5.71 -4.57
C VAL A 91 4.95 -5.67 -3.13
N GLY A 92 6.27 -5.63 -2.93
CA GLY A 92 6.88 -5.55 -1.61
C GLY A 92 6.50 -4.28 -0.85
N ALA A 93 6.54 -3.13 -1.52
CA ALA A 93 6.06 -1.87 -0.92
C ALA A 93 4.57 -1.94 -0.59
N TYR A 94 3.72 -2.41 -1.52
CA TYR A 94 2.29 -2.54 -1.29
C TYR A 94 1.98 -3.44 -0.07
N LEU A 95 2.59 -4.63 -0.04
CA LEU A 95 2.41 -5.59 1.05
C LEU A 95 2.96 -5.05 2.38
N SER A 96 4.07 -4.32 2.36
CA SER A 96 4.62 -3.70 3.58
C SER A 96 3.70 -2.66 4.21
N GLY A 97 2.74 -2.10 3.44
CA GLY A 97 1.70 -1.21 3.94
C GLY A 97 0.80 -1.82 5.01
N VAL A 98 0.74 -3.15 5.12
CA VAL A 98 0.01 -3.83 6.20
C VAL A 98 0.61 -3.54 7.57
N VAL A 99 1.93 -3.34 7.66
CA VAL A 99 2.64 -3.11 8.92
C VAL A 99 2.18 -1.81 9.60
N PRO A 100 2.21 -0.63 8.94
CA PRO A 100 1.71 0.59 9.55
C PRO A 100 0.19 0.56 9.79
N LEU A 101 -0.61 0.02 8.88
CA LEU A 101 -2.08 -0.01 9.03
C LEU A 101 -2.55 -0.95 10.15
N MET A 102 -1.97 -2.15 10.25
CA MET A 102 -2.22 -3.03 11.39
C MET A 102 -1.64 -2.46 12.68
N GLY A 103 -0.50 -1.76 12.61
CA GLY A 103 0.04 -1.00 13.73
C GLY A 103 -0.98 0.01 14.28
N ILE A 104 -1.65 0.76 13.39
CA ILE A 104 -2.72 1.70 13.76
C ILE A 104 -3.89 0.94 14.41
N ALA A 105 -4.40 -0.11 13.76
CA ALA A 105 -5.54 -0.87 14.30
C ALA A 105 -5.24 -1.46 15.69
N LEU A 106 -4.04 -2.02 15.89
CA LEU A 106 -3.62 -2.57 17.19
C LEU A 106 -3.44 -1.48 18.25
N LEU A 107 -2.95 -0.31 17.86
CA LEU A 107 -2.81 0.86 18.74
C LEU A 107 -4.18 1.35 19.20
N GLU A 108 -5.14 1.41 18.29
CA GLU A 108 -6.52 1.82 18.55
C GLU A 108 -7.31 0.79 19.38
N LEU A 109 -7.11 -0.51 19.12
CA LEU A 109 -7.65 -1.59 19.96
C LEU A 109 -7.03 -1.59 21.38
N GLY A 110 -5.95 -0.85 21.59
CA GLY A 110 -5.22 -0.83 22.86
C GLY A 110 -4.52 -2.16 23.14
N VAL A 111 -4.21 -2.96 22.12
CA VAL A 111 -3.42 -4.18 22.25
C VAL A 111 -1.95 -3.81 22.48
N ILE A 112 -1.47 -2.79 21.76
CA ILE A 112 -0.13 -2.21 21.91
C ILE A 112 -0.19 -0.85 22.62
N PHE A 113 0.90 -0.47 23.30
CA PHE A 113 1.06 0.83 23.97
C PHE A 113 -0.01 1.18 25.04
N LYS A 114 -0.46 0.19 25.81
CA LYS A 114 -1.47 0.35 26.88
C LYS A 114 -1.15 1.46 27.90
N GLY A 115 0.13 1.69 28.21
CA GLY A 115 0.58 2.67 29.20
C GLY A 115 0.91 4.08 28.67
N LYS A 116 0.70 4.37 27.38
CA LYS A 116 0.99 5.69 26.81
C LYS A 116 -0.14 6.67 27.00
N THR A 117 0.22 7.93 27.21
CA THR A 117 -0.73 9.04 27.33
C THR A 117 -1.52 9.23 26.03
N GLU A 118 -2.70 9.84 26.18
CA GLU A 118 -3.64 10.08 25.09
C GLU A 118 -3.00 10.86 23.91
N SER A 119 -2.08 11.78 24.22
CA SER A 119 -1.31 12.58 23.26
C SER A 119 -0.20 11.79 22.56
N GLU A 120 0.44 10.84 23.23
CA GLU A 120 1.46 9.98 22.63
C GLU A 120 0.85 8.96 21.65
N LYS A 121 -0.34 8.45 21.96
CA LYS A 121 -1.08 7.55 21.06
C LYS A 121 -1.42 8.25 19.74
N LEU A 122 -1.88 9.51 19.81
CA LEU A 122 -2.12 10.32 18.61
C LEU A 122 -0.84 10.55 17.79
N LYS A 123 0.29 10.85 18.44
CA LYS A 123 1.58 11.01 17.74
C LYS A 123 1.98 9.73 17.01
N LEU A 124 1.89 8.58 17.67
CA LEU A 124 2.22 7.28 17.08
C LEU A 124 1.28 6.93 15.92
N HIS A 125 -0.02 7.17 16.10
CA HIS A 125 -1.02 6.99 15.05
C HIS A 125 -0.64 7.81 13.81
N PHE A 126 -0.35 9.10 13.99
CA PHE A 126 0.05 10.00 12.91
C PHE A 126 1.36 9.58 12.22
N ILE A 127 2.36 9.13 12.98
CA ILE A 127 3.63 8.65 12.42
C ILE A 127 3.41 7.40 11.57
N LEU A 128 2.67 6.42 12.07
CA LEU A 128 2.38 5.18 11.33
C LEU A 128 1.61 5.47 10.04
N LEU A 129 0.63 6.37 10.10
CA LEU A 129 -0.15 6.83 8.95
C LEU A 129 0.73 7.52 7.90
N THR A 130 1.68 8.35 8.34
CA THR A 130 2.65 9.02 7.45
C THR A 130 3.56 8.00 6.77
N VAL A 131 4.06 7.01 7.52
CA VAL A 131 4.85 5.91 6.96
C VAL A 131 4.05 5.13 5.91
N PHE A 132 2.79 4.83 6.20
CA PHE A 132 1.89 4.18 5.23
C PHE A 132 1.76 4.99 3.94
N LEU A 133 1.52 6.30 4.04
CA LEU A 133 1.39 7.17 2.86
C LEU A 133 2.65 7.12 1.98
N VAL A 134 3.84 7.22 2.58
CA VAL A 134 5.10 7.15 1.82
C VAL A 134 5.25 5.80 1.12
N VAL A 135 5.04 4.71 1.85
CA VAL A 135 5.15 3.35 1.31
C VAL A 135 4.12 3.09 0.19
N ALA A 136 2.88 3.56 0.37
CA ALA A 136 1.82 3.43 -0.62
C ALA A 136 2.15 4.20 -1.91
N HIS A 137 2.72 5.41 -1.80
CA HIS A 137 3.17 6.16 -2.97
C HIS A 137 4.34 5.48 -3.68
N ILE A 138 5.29 4.90 -2.94
CA ILE A 138 6.36 4.08 -3.52
C ILE A 138 5.74 2.93 -4.32
N ALA A 139 4.79 2.20 -3.76
CA ALA A 139 4.10 1.11 -4.45
C ALA A 139 3.41 1.58 -5.75
N MET A 140 2.75 2.74 -5.73
CA MET A 140 2.11 3.30 -6.93
C MET A 140 3.12 3.74 -7.99
N ILE A 141 4.22 4.39 -7.60
CA ILE A 141 5.27 4.83 -8.52
C ILE A 141 5.89 3.61 -9.20
N PHE A 142 6.40 2.65 -8.43
CA PHE A 142 7.04 1.45 -8.98
C PHE A 142 6.05 0.53 -9.70
N GLY A 143 4.79 0.52 -9.28
CA GLY A 143 3.72 -0.19 -9.97
C GLY A 143 3.47 0.33 -11.38
N MET A 144 3.57 1.64 -11.60
CA MET A 144 3.36 2.28 -12.90
C MET A 144 4.64 2.42 -13.75
N VAL A 145 5.82 2.12 -13.20
CA VAL A 145 7.08 2.14 -13.95
C VAL A 145 7.11 0.95 -14.93
N ASP A 146 7.50 1.23 -16.18
CA ASP A 146 7.72 0.20 -17.17
C ASP A 146 8.90 -0.70 -16.72
N PRO A 147 8.70 -2.02 -16.52
CA PRO A 147 9.73 -2.93 -16.03
C PRO A 147 10.97 -2.99 -16.96
N THR A 148 10.83 -2.60 -18.23
CA THR A 148 11.95 -2.52 -19.18
C THR A 148 12.99 -1.45 -18.81
N VAL A 149 12.59 -0.39 -18.10
CA VAL A 149 13.49 0.69 -17.64
C VAL A 149 14.43 0.20 -16.54
N MET A 150 14.02 -0.80 -15.77
CA MET A 150 14.83 -1.41 -14.70
C MET A 150 15.49 -2.74 -15.13
N GLY A 151 15.56 -3.00 -16.43
CA GLY A 151 16.35 -4.11 -16.99
C GLY A 151 15.58 -5.40 -17.25
N TRP A 152 14.24 -5.39 -17.24
CA TRP A 152 13.46 -6.54 -17.71
C TRP A 152 13.46 -6.58 -19.24
N ASN A 153 14.10 -7.60 -19.82
CA ASN A 153 14.02 -7.90 -21.25
C ASN A 153 13.00 -9.03 -21.46
N PRO A 154 11.83 -8.77 -22.08
CA PRO A 154 10.86 -9.82 -22.39
C PRO A 154 11.41 -10.85 -23.39
N ASP A 155 12.45 -10.48 -24.15
CA ASP A 155 13.13 -11.35 -25.09
C ASP A 155 14.43 -11.87 -24.47
N GLY A 156 14.40 -13.08 -23.93
CA GLY A 156 15.60 -13.88 -23.66
C GLY A 156 16.30 -14.34 -24.95
N ALA A 157 16.32 -13.53 -26.01
CA ALA A 157 17.12 -13.80 -27.19
C ALA A 157 18.56 -13.31 -26.91
N PRO A 158 19.59 -14.17 -27.02
CA PRO A 158 20.97 -13.68 -27.04
C PRO A 158 21.08 -12.64 -28.16
N PRO A 159 21.95 -11.61 -28.01
CA PRO A 159 22.17 -10.66 -29.09
C PRO A 159 22.48 -11.47 -30.34
N MET A 160 21.63 -11.38 -31.36
CA MET A 160 21.89 -12.02 -32.65
C MET A 160 23.19 -11.43 -33.15
N GLN A 161 24.25 -12.22 -32.99
CA GLN A 161 25.57 -11.96 -33.52
C GLN A 161 25.35 -11.74 -35.02
N HIS A 162 25.52 -10.50 -35.47
CA HIS A 162 25.44 -10.16 -36.87
C HIS A 162 26.67 -10.76 -37.54
N ASN A 163 26.57 -12.05 -37.86
CA ASN A 163 27.57 -12.79 -38.60
C ASN A 163 27.44 -12.38 -40.07
N MET A 164 28.03 -11.22 -40.42
CA MET A 164 28.27 -10.87 -41.81
C MET A 164 29.46 -11.72 -42.30
N HIS A 165 29.14 -12.91 -42.80
CA HIS A 165 29.99 -13.67 -43.70
C HIS A 165 29.61 -13.33 -45.15
N ASN A 166 30.64 -13.05 -45.95
CA ASN A 166 30.75 -13.06 -47.41
C ASN A 166 30.07 -11.94 -48.22
N HIS A 167 30.88 -11.09 -48.85
CA HIS A 167 31.50 -11.40 -50.15
C HIS A 167 32.81 -10.63 -50.36
#